data_AF-A0A0F9HP14-F1
#
_entry.id   AF-A0A0F9HP14-F1
#
_cell.length_a   1.000
_cell.length_b   1.000
_cell.length_c   1.000
_cell.angle_alpha   90.00
_cell.angle_beta   90.00
_cell.angle_gamma   90.00
#
_symmetry.space_group_name_H-M   'P 1'
#
loop_
_entity.id
_entity.type
_entity.pdbx_description
1 polymer ?
#
loop_
_entity_poly.entity_id
_entity_poly.type
_entity_poly.pdbx_seq_one_letter_code
_entity_poly.pdbx_strand_id
1 'polypeptide(L)' 'KRSSAKQARLYDKWRRGESAIPANRPGTSLHEYGLAFDMARIGMDPLTDPLLNWLGRVWEHYGGRHGGDRDPVHFQPRM' A
#
# COMPACT_ATOMS: atom_id res chain seq x y z
N LYS A 1 0.67 12.15 -4.25
CA LYS A 1 2.10 12.04 -3.87
C LYS A 1 2.26 12.23 -2.34
N ARG A 2 3.03 11.38 -1.67
CA ARG A 2 3.29 11.41 -0.22
C ARG A 2 4.61 12.16 0.07
N SER A 3 4.69 12.94 1.14
CA SER A 3 5.93 13.58 1.54
C SER A 3 6.88 12.60 2.23
N SER A 4 8.20 12.86 2.15
CA SER A 4 9.19 12.00 2.79
C SER A 4 9.05 11.96 4.32
N ALA A 5 8.73 13.11 4.95
CA ALA A 5 8.43 13.16 6.38
C ALA A 5 7.22 12.30 6.76
N LYS A 6 6.18 12.24 5.91
CA LYS A 6 5.04 11.34 6.13
C LYS A 6 5.43 9.89 5.94
N GLN A 7 6.26 9.56 4.95
CA GLN A 7 6.76 8.20 4.75
C GLN A 7 7.61 7.73 5.94
N ALA A 8 8.50 8.58 6.47
CA ALA A 8 9.30 8.27 7.65
C ALA A 8 8.43 7.91 8.87
N ARG A 9 7.37 8.70 9.12
CA ARG A 9 6.41 8.41 10.20
C ARG A 9 5.72 7.05 10.05
N LEU A 10 5.33 6.68 8.83
CA LEU A 10 4.69 5.39 8.54
C LEU A 10 5.69 4.23 8.71
N TYR A 11 6.90 4.39 8.19
CA TYR A 11 7.99 3.42 8.35
C TYR A 11 8.27 3.14 9.83
N ASP A 12 8.36 4.20 10.63
CA ASP A 12 8.62 4.08 12.06
C ASP A 12 7.49 3.39 12.83
N LYS A 13 6.22 3.66 12.48
CA LYS A 13 5.07 2.95 13.06
C LYS A 13 5.13 1.46 12.75
N TRP A 14 5.38 1.10 11.49
CA TRP A 14 5.51 -0.30 11.09
C TRP A 14 6.68 -0.99 11.79
N ARG A 15 7.86 -0.35 11.86
CA ARG A 15 9.05 -0.88 12.53
C ARG A 15 8.84 -1.11 14.03
N ARG A 16 8.01 -0.30 14.69
CA ARG A 16 7.63 -0.47 16.10
C ARG A 16 6.48 -1.46 16.32
N GLY A 17 5.90 -2.02 15.26
CA GLY A 17 4.75 -2.94 15.35
C GLY A 17 3.40 -2.25 15.59
N GLU A 18 3.34 -0.92 15.50
CA GLU A 18 2.12 -0.13 15.67
C GLU A 18 1.23 -0.11 14.41
N SER A 19 1.77 -0.58 13.28
CA SER A 19 1.04 -0.74 12.02
C SER A 19 1.24 -2.17 11.51
N ALA A 20 0.14 -2.87 11.24
CA ALA A 20 0.18 -4.17 10.58
C ALA A 20 0.51 -4.04 9.07
N ILE A 21 0.16 -2.91 8.46
CA ILE A 21 0.46 -2.61 7.05
C ILE A 21 1.93 -2.19 6.93
N PRO A 22 2.72 -2.81 6.03
CA PRO A 22 4.11 -2.48 5.82
C PRO A 22 4.29 -1.08 5.22
N ALA A 23 5.44 -0.48 5.49
CA ALA A 23 5.83 0.77 4.87
C ALA A 23 7.32 0.69 4.48
N ASN A 24 7.66 1.19 3.29
CA ASN A 24 9.06 1.29 2.86
C ASN A 24 9.80 2.42 3.60
N ARG A 25 11.13 2.36 3.60
CA ARG A 25 11.97 3.45 4.11
C ARG A 25 11.72 4.75 3.31
N PRO A 26 11.87 5.93 3.93
CA PRO A 26 11.77 7.21 3.20
C PRO A 26 12.79 7.25 2.04
N GLY A 27 12.37 7.83 0.92
CA GLY A 27 13.14 7.87 -0.32
C GLY A 27 13.07 6.59 -1.17
N THR A 28 12.30 5.57 -0.75
CA THR A 28 12.15 4.30 -1.51
C THR A 28 10.69 3.93 -1.78
N SER A 29 9.74 4.76 -1.36
CA SER A 29 8.31 4.50 -1.53
C SER A 29 7.79 5.07 -2.84
N LEU A 30 7.07 4.28 -3.64
CA LEU A 30 6.42 4.77 -4.87
C LEU A 30 5.37 5.85 -4.63
N HIS A 31 4.80 5.88 -3.43
CA HIS A 31 3.95 6.98 -2.99
C HIS A 31 4.68 8.33 -2.97
N GLU A 32 5.97 8.33 -2.62
CA GLU A 32 6.80 9.54 -2.65
C GLU A 32 7.07 10.02 -4.07
N TYR A 33 6.95 9.17 -5.09
CA TYR A 33 7.07 9.55 -6.50
C TYR A 33 5.71 9.83 -7.15
N GLY A 34 4.60 9.56 -6.45
CA GLY A 34 3.25 9.70 -7.03
C GLY A 34 2.88 8.58 -7.99
N LEU A 35 3.61 7.47 -7.93
CA LEU A 35 3.41 6.30 -8.80
C LEU A 35 2.56 5.22 -8.14
N ALA A 36 2.21 5.34 -6.87
CA ALA A 36 1.36 4.38 -6.17
C ALA A 36 0.16 5.05 -5.51
N PHE A 37 -0.88 4.26 -5.27
CA PHE A 37 -2.06 4.66 -4.52
C PHE A 37 -2.48 3.55 -3.55
N ASP A 38 -3.11 3.95 -2.45
CA ASP A 38 -3.69 3.02 -1.48
C ASP A 38 -5.22 3.18 -1.51
N MET A 39 -5.97 2.07 -1.47
CA MET A 39 -7.43 2.06 -1.46
C MET A 39 -7.95 1.17 -0.32
N ALA A 40 -9.02 1.59 0.34
CA ALA A 40 -9.73 0.80 1.35
C ALA A 40 -11.22 1.20 1.38
N ARG A 41 -12.09 0.26 1.75
CA ARG A 41 -13.51 0.55 1.99
C ARG A 41 -13.70 1.20 3.36
N ILE A 42 -14.57 2.22 3.41
CA ILE A 42 -14.91 2.89 4.67
C ILE A 42 -15.61 1.90 5.59
N GLY A 43 -15.17 1.81 6.85
CA GLY A 43 -15.78 0.96 7.86
C GLY A 43 -15.41 -0.53 7.77
N MET A 44 -14.47 -0.92 6.90
CA MET A 44 -13.97 -2.28 6.80
C MET A 44 -12.47 -2.34 7.09
N ASP A 45 -12.03 -3.37 7.81
CA ASP A 45 -10.61 -3.64 8.01
C ASP A 45 -9.99 -4.11 6.68
N PRO A 46 -9.03 -3.36 6.10
CA PRO A 46 -8.42 -3.72 4.83
C PRO A 46 -7.70 -5.07 4.85
N LEU A 47 -7.21 -5.53 6.01
CA LEU A 47 -6.52 -6.82 6.12
C LEU A 47 -7.47 -8.02 6.01
N THR A 48 -8.78 -7.78 6.16
CA THR A 48 -9.82 -8.81 6.07
C THR A 48 -10.78 -8.58 4.92
N ASP A 49 -10.57 -7.52 4.12
CA ASP A 49 -11.43 -7.16 3.00
C ASP A 49 -11.13 -8.03 1.75
N PRO A 50 -11.99 -9.00 1.39
CA PRO A 50 -11.73 -9.87 0.25
C PRO A 50 -11.82 -9.13 -1.09
N LEU A 51 -12.47 -7.96 -1.14
CA LEU A 51 -12.63 -7.18 -2.36
C LEU A 51 -11.31 -6.53 -2.78
N LEU A 52 -10.45 -6.15 -1.83
CA LEU A 52 -9.14 -5.58 -2.14
C LEU A 52 -8.25 -6.56 -2.88
N ASN A 53 -8.24 -7.83 -2.48
CA ASN A 53 -7.50 -8.87 -3.19
C ASN A 53 -8.10 -9.19 -4.56
N TRP A 54 -9.42 -9.14 -4.69
CA TRP A 54 -10.07 -9.28 -6.00
C TRP A 54 -9.70 -8.12 -6.93
N LEU A 55 -9.75 -6.88 -6.44
CA LEU A 55 -9.30 -5.69 -7.18
C LEU A 55 -7.81 -5.76 -7.52
N GLY A 56 -6.99 -6.29 -6.61
CA GLY A 56 -5.58 -6.56 -6.85
C GLY A 56 -5.35 -7.42 -8.08
N ARG A 57 -6.07 -8.55 -8.19
CA ARG A 57 -6.02 -9.43 -9.37
C ARG A 57 -6.47 -8.73 -10.65
N VAL A 58 -7.50 -7.89 -10.58
CA VAL A 58 -7.93 -7.07 -11.72
C VAL A 58 -6.82 -6.11 -12.12
N TRP A 59 -6.21 -5.40 -11.17
CA TRP A 59 -5.12 -4.46 -11.44
C TRP A 59 -3.91 -5.14 -12.08
N GLU A 60 -3.52 -6.31 -11.57
CA GLU A 60 -2.43 -7.12 -12.13
C GLU A 60 -2.74 -7.61 -13.55
N HIS A 61 -4.00 -7.96 -13.85
CA HIS A 61 -4.43 -8.30 -15.20
C HIS A 61 -4.24 -7.14 -16.20
N TYR A 62 -4.45 -5.90 -15.76
CA TYR A 62 -4.22 -4.70 -16.56
C TYR A 62 -2.75 -4.20 -16.57
N GLY A 63 -1.81 -4.99 -16.03
CA GLY A 63 -0.39 -4.66 -16.05
C GLY A 63 0.09 -3.87 -14.84
N GLY A 64 -0.69 -3.83 -13.77
CA GLY A 64 -0.26 -3.32 -12.47
C GLY A 64 0.47 -4.33 -11.61
N ARG A 65 0.80 -3.91 -10.38
CA ARG A 65 1.25 -4.77 -9.28
C ARG A 65 0.48 -4.41 -8.00
N HIS A 66 0.00 -5.43 -7.29
CA HIS A 66 -0.73 -5.30 -6.04
C HIS A 66 0.14 -5.73 -4.86
N GLY A 67 -0.13 -5.19 -3.66
CA GLY A 67 0.63 -5.51 -2.44
C GLY A 67 0.34 -6.89 -1.84
N GLY A 68 -0.67 -7.60 -2.36
CA GLY A 68 -1.09 -8.92 -1.90
C GLY A 68 -1.64 -8.91 -0.48
N ASP A 69 -1.78 -10.10 0.13
CA ASP A 69 -2.43 -10.26 1.44
C ASP A 69 -1.75 -9.49 2.59
N ARG A 70 -0.45 -9.19 2.45
CA ARG A 70 0.32 -8.45 3.46
C ARG A 70 0.16 -6.93 3.35
N ASP A 71 -0.21 -6.44 2.16
CA ASP A 71 -0.44 -5.01 1.91
C ASP A 71 -1.62 -4.83 0.93
N PRO A 72 -2.83 -5.27 1.33
CA PRO A 72 -3.97 -5.39 0.41
C PRO A 72 -4.47 -4.03 -0.08
N VAL A 73 -4.10 -2.94 0.60
CA VAL A 73 -4.47 -1.58 0.19
C VAL A 73 -3.62 -1.06 -0.97
N HIS A 74 -2.45 -1.65 -1.25
CA HIS A 74 -1.43 -1.05 -2.09
C HIS A 74 -1.51 -1.41 -3.57
N PHE A 75 -1.49 -0.39 -4.44
CA PHE A 75 -1.50 -0.53 -5.89
C PHE A 75 -0.44 0.36 -6.54
N GLN A 76 0.28 -0.20 -7.51
CA GLN A 76 1.33 0.50 -8.28
C GLN A 76 1.44 -0.05 -9.71
N PRO A 77 2.05 0.68 -10.65
CA PRO A 77 2.47 0.15 -11.94
C PRO A 77 3.44 -1.03 -11.78
N ARG A 78 3.42 -1.91 -12.78
CA ARG A 78 4.49 -2.89 -13.00
C ARG A 78 5.63 -2.18 -13.72
N MET A 79 6.78 -2.06 -13.05
CA MET A 79 8.03 -1.56 -13.62
C MET A 79 8.86 -2.70 -14.19
#